data_AF-A0A7J5X779-F1
#
_entry.id   AF-A0A7J5X779-F1
#
_cell.length_a   1.000
_cell.length_b   1.000
_cell.length_c   1.000
_cell.angle_alpha   90.00
_cell.angle_beta   90.00
_cell.angle_gamma   90.00
#
_symmetry.space_group_name_H-M   'P 1'
#
loop_
_entity.id
_entity.type
_entity.pdbx_description
1 polymer ?
#
loop_
_entity_poly.entity_id
_entity_poly.type
_entity_poly.pdbx_seq_one_letter_code
_entity_poly.pdbx_strand_id
1 'polypeptide(L)'
;MERNSRYISDVGLGNFSAEVAIDKNLLVSGIEFQKEVDPALSCAYTDTLTITLDNAASQLGRSVTGWVQRALQSTSNAAAAQSHDADHVTEPVEQECPVCSHNEWDPLEEVIVGRAENAHVPPFTVEVKANTYEKHWPFYMKHGGQSFPEDHLKKAVAEIEEMCNILRHEGVNVRRPEPMDWSMEYKTPDFESPVQSLQTLIKEYFRNGAKWTTAPKPTMADELYDQDYPIRTVEDRHKLAAEGKFVTTEHEPCFDAADFIRAGRDIFVQRSQVTNYMGIEWMRRHLAPDYKVHIISFKDPNPMHIDATFNIIGPGLVLSNPDRPCHQVDMFHKAGWTVVKPPTPLIPDDHPLWMSSKWLSMNVLMLDEKRVMVDANEVTIQKMFESLGIKSVKVNIRHANSLGGGFHCWTTDVRRRGTLQSYFH
;
A
#
# COMPACT_ATOMS: atom_id res chain seq x y z
N MET A 1 39.61 38.40 2.63
CA MET A 1 40.67 37.63 3.30
C MET A 1 40.35 37.68 4.78
N GLU A 2 40.05 36.62 5.52
CA GLU A 2 39.97 35.18 5.31
C GLU A 2 38.88 34.64 6.25
N ARG A 3 38.29 33.50 5.86
CA ARG A 3 37.39 32.68 6.66
C ARG A 3 38.24 31.78 7.55
N ASN A 4 37.74 31.46 8.75
CA ASN A 4 37.95 30.18 9.43
C ASN A 4 36.74 29.99 10.39
N SER A 5 35.78 29.06 10.20
CA SER A 5 35.87 27.58 10.11
C SER A 5 36.44 26.99 11.40
N ARG A 6 35.90 25.98 12.09
CA ARG A 6 34.72 25.09 12.06
C ARG A 6 34.75 24.38 13.43
N TYR A 7 33.62 23.88 13.92
CA TYR A 7 33.43 22.55 14.51
C TYR A 7 32.03 22.51 15.13
N ILE A 8 31.04 22.27 14.28
CA ILE A 8 29.75 21.72 14.69
C ILE A 8 29.73 20.35 14.00
N SER A 9 29.69 19.30 14.82
CA SER A 9 29.66 17.92 14.38
C SER A 9 28.33 17.64 13.68
N ASP A 10 28.42 17.29 12.40
CA ASP A 10 27.33 16.81 11.55
C ASP A 10 26.71 15.54 12.15
N VAL A 11 25.40 15.58 12.42
CA VAL A 11 24.56 14.41 12.71
C VAL A 11 23.44 14.46 11.67
N GLY A 12 23.56 13.66 10.62
CA GLY A 12 22.54 13.51 9.58
C GLY A 12 21.36 12.72 10.13
N LEU A 13 20.14 13.17 9.84
CA LEU A 13 18.90 12.73 10.49
C LEU A 13 18.00 12.05 9.45
N GLY A 14 17.51 10.86 9.78
CA GLY A 14 16.71 10.00 8.89
C GLY A 14 15.22 9.98 9.23
N ASN A 15 14.37 10.16 8.21
CA ASN A 15 12.92 10.26 8.28
C ASN A 15 12.23 8.99 7.80
N PHE A 16 11.11 8.63 8.43
CA PHE A 16 10.40 7.38 8.21
C PHE A 16 9.01 7.62 7.58
N SER A 17 8.88 7.27 6.31
CA SER A 17 7.61 6.85 5.70
C SER A 17 7.70 5.35 5.41
N ALA A 18 6.57 4.63 5.44
CA ALA A 18 6.51 3.19 5.21
C ALA A 18 7.00 2.85 3.80
N GLU A 19 8.29 2.57 3.70
CA GLU A 19 9.02 2.32 2.47
C GLU A 19 8.94 0.85 2.06
N VAL A 20 8.25 0.53 0.96
CA VAL A 20 8.38 -0.75 0.25
C VAL A 20 9.60 -0.66 -0.67
N ALA A 21 10.55 -1.60 -0.61
CA ALA A 21 11.59 -1.69 -1.63
C ALA A 21 12.07 -3.13 -1.93
N ILE A 22 13.05 -3.15 -2.84
CA ILE A 22 13.68 -4.30 -3.47
C ILE A 22 15.07 -4.53 -2.85
N ASP A 23 15.40 -5.81 -2.77
CA ASP A 23 16.71 -6.38 -2.48
C ASP A 23 17.67 -6.21 -3.67
N LYS A 24 18.76 -5.46 -3.48
CA LYS A 24 19.95 -5.53 -4.33
C LYS A 24 21.09 -6.14 -3.51
N ASN A 25 21.10 -7.46 -3.31
CA ASN A 25 22.31 -8.27 -3.17
C ASN A 25 21.99 -9.77 -3.19
N LEU A 26 21.93 -10.36 -4.38
CA LEU A 26 22.02 -11.83 -4.51
C LEU A 26 22.70 -12.21 -5.83
N LEU A 27 23.99 -11.87 -5.95
CA LEU A 27 24.93 -12.53 -6.85
C LEU A 27 26.30 -12.61 -6.18
N VAL A 28 26.46 -13.57 -5.27
CA VAL A 28 27.77 -14.17 -4.98
C VAL A 28 27.57 -15.68 -4.86
N SER A 29 27.61 -16.36 -6.01
CA SER A 29 28.10 -17.74 -6.07
C SER A 29 29.01 -17.80 -7.29
N GLY A 30 30.31 -17.97 -7.02
CA GLY A 30 31.37 -17.93 -8.01
C GLY A 30 31.22 -19.01 -9.08
N ILE A 31 31.43 -18.60 -10.32
CA ILE A 31 32.07 -19.41 -11.35
C ILE A 31 33.10 -18.50 -12.01
N GLU A 32 34.36 -18.88 -11.88
CA GLU A 32 35.50 -18.26 -12.55
C GLU A 32 35.31 -18.34 -14.07
N PHE A 33 35.45 -17.21 -14.76
CA PHE A 33 35.99 -17.19 -16.11
C PHE A 33 37.03 -16.07 -16.20
N GLN A 34 38.30 -16.46 -16.21
CA GLN A 34 39.37 -15.66 -16.77
C GLN A 34 39.10 -15.45 -18.26
N LYS A 35 39.15 -14.19 -18.73
CA LYS A 35 40.19 -13.74 -19.67
C LYS A 35 39.96 -12.30 -20.15
N GLU A 36 41.02 -11.53 -19.94
CA GLU A 36 41.67 -10.56 -20.84
C GLU A 36 40.91 -9.33 -21.35
N VAL A 37 41.61 -8.22 -21.15
CA VAL A 37 41.37 -6.83 -21.53
C VAL A 37 41.83 -6.61 -22.98
N ASP A 38 41.09 -5.85 -23.78
CA ASP A 38 41.67 -4.82 -24.67
C ASP A 38 40.60 -3.79 -25.10
N PRO A 39 40.81 -2.46 -24.95
CA PRO A 39 39.86 -1.42 -25.35
C PRO A 39 40.30 -0.74 -26.66
N ALA A 40 39.42 -0.69 -27.67
CA ALA A 40 39.63 0.23 -28.79
C ALA A 40 38.34 0.59 -29.54
N LEU A 41 38.30 1.89 -29.88
CA LEU A 41 37.65 2.52 -31.03
C LEU A 41 36.22 3.08 -30.90
N SER A 42 36.25 4.39 -30.70
CA SER A 42 35.26 5.41 -31.01
C SER A 42 34.84 5.49 -32.49
N CYS A 43 33.71 6.19 -32.70
CA CYS A 43 33.42 7.13 -33.79
C CYS A 43 32.59 6.62 -34.99
N ALA A 44 31.28 6.96 -34.90
CA ALA A 44 30.53 7.80 -35.84
C ALA A 44 30.01 7.30 -37.20
N TYR A 45 28.91 7.99 -37.58
CA TYR A 45 28.33 8.25 -38.90
C TYR A 45 27.16 7.38 -39.43
N THR A 46 25.96 7.95 -39.23
CA THR A 46 24.94 8.38 -40.23
C THR A 46 24.21 7.39 -41.15
N ASP A 47 22.88 7.50 -41.04
CA ASP A 47 21.89 7.80 -42.09
C ASP A 47 21.47 6.76 -43.14
N THR A 48 20.20 6.37 -42.98
CA THR A 48 19.09 6.43 -43.96
C THR A 48 19.19 5.58 -45.24
N LEU A 49 18.29 4.61 -45.42
CA LEU A 49 17.16 4.73 -46.38
C LEU A 49 16.20 3.51 -46.36
N THR A 50 14.93 3.86 -46.29
CA THR A 50 13.70 3.14 -46.63
C THR A 50 13.72 2.47 -48.02
N ILE A 51 12.92 1.39 -48.22
CA ILE A 51 11.75 1.28 -49.14
C ILE A 51 11.35 -0.20 -49.42
N THR A 52 10.09 -0.51 -49.07
CA THR A 52 9.05 -1.48 -49.55
C THR A 52 9.33 -2.88 -50.15
N LEU A 53 8.58 -3.87 -49.61
CA LEU A 53 7.58 -4.79 -50.23
C LEU A 53 7.63 -4.93 -51.78
N ASP A 54 7.58 -6.10 -52.44
CA ASP A 54 6.54 -7.13 -52.41
C ASP A 54 6.84 -8.26 -53.43
N ASN A 55 6.30 -9.46 -53.17
CA ASN A 55 5.83 -10.56 -54.06
C ASN A 55 6.52 -10.95 -55.39
N ALA A 56 6.84 -12.24 -55.54
CA ALA A 56 6.46 -13.08 -56.71
C ALA A 56 6.75 -14.58 -56.50
N ALA A 57 5.83 -15.42 -56.97
CA ALA A 57 5.81 -16.88 -56.83
C ALA A 57 6.20 -17.64 -58.12
N SER A 58 6.66 -18.89 -57.91
CA SER A 58 6.43 -20.11 -58.69
C SER A 58 7.21 -20.40 -60.00
N GLN A 59 7.80 -21.61 -60.06
CA GLN A 59 7.85 -22.58 -61.20
C GLN A 59 8.19 -23.99 -60.63
N LEU A 60 7.31 -25.00 -60.72
CA LEU A 60 7.27 -26.14 -61.70
C LEU A 60 8.45 -27.15 -61.57
N GLY A 61 8.29 -28.48 -61.50
CA GLY A 61 7.13 -29.38 -61.50
C GLY A 61 7.52 -30.88 -61.63
N ARG A 62 6.53 -31.76 -61.36
CA ARG A 62 6.30 -33.19 -61.79
C ARG A 62 7.36 -34.26 -61.38
N SER A 63 7.02 -35.50 -60.99
CA SER A 63 6.04 -36.47 -61.54
C SER A 63 5.84 -37.74 -60.67
N VAL A 64 4.56 -38.15 -60.49
CA VAL A 64 3.84 -39.49 -60.56
C VAL A 64 4.49 -40.74 -59.91
N THR A 65 3.85 -41.65 -59.14
CA THR A 65 2.65 -42.54 -59.25
C THR A 65 2.41 -43.20 -57.86
N GLY A 66 1.27 -43.77 -57.41
CA GLY A 66 -0.05 -44.05 -57.95
C GLY A 66 -0.80 -45.07 -57.05
N TRP A 67 -2.13 -45.10 -57.22
CA TRP A 67 -3.10 -46.20 -56.96
C TRP A 67 -3.83 -46.31 -55.60
N VAL A 68 -5.14 -46.53 -55.76
CA VAL A 68 -6.29 -46.44 -54.84
C VAL A 68 -7.00 -47.79 -54.89
N GLN A 69 -7.59 -48.28 -53.78
CA GLN A 69 -8.95 -48.88 -53.72
C GLN A 69 -9.27 -49.53 -52.36
N ARG A 70 -10.36 -49.09 -51.69
CA ARG A 70 -11.72 -49.74 -51.58
C ARG A 70 -11.68 -51.06 -50.78
N ALA A 71 -12.62 -51.41 -49.90
CA ALA A 71 -13.90 -50.87 -49.45
C ALA A 71 -14.34 -51.64 -48.18
N LEU A 72 -15.33 -51.10 -47.46
CA LEU A 72 -16.00 -51.66 -46.28
C LEU A 72 -16.75 -52.98 -46.54
N GLN A 73 -16.83 -53.87 -45.54
CA GLN A 73 -18.10 -54.42 -44.98
C GLN A 73 -17.91 -55.45 -43.84
N SER A 74 -18.53 -55.13 -42.68
CA SER A 74 -19.34 -55.98 -41.75
C SER A 74 -18.79 -57.18 -40.93
N THR A 75 -19.16 -57.10 -39.64
CA THR A 75 -19.68 -58.13 -38.69
C THR A 75 -18.76 -58.92 -37.72
N SER A 76 -18.92 -58.54 -36.44
CA SER A 76 -19.14 -59.34 -35.20
C SER A 76 -18.04 -60.19 -34.54
N ASN A 77 -17.76 -59.80 -33.29
CA ASN A 77 -17.47 -60.56 -32.07
C ASN A 77 -16.27 -61.51 -32.00
N ALA A 78 -15.25 -61.10 -31.23
CA ALA A 78 -14.60 -61.96 -30.22
C ALA A 78 -13.90 -61.09 -29.16
N ALA A 79 -14.19 -61.39 -27.89
CA ALA A 79 -13.66 -60.75 -26.70
C ALA A 79 -12.17 -61.05 -26.47
N ALA A 80 -11.42 -60.09 -25.90
CA ALA A 80 -10.51 -60.32 -24.77
C ALA A 80 -9.85 -59.01 -24.31
N ALA A 81 -10.08 -58.71 -23.03
CA ALA A 81 -9.36 -57.84 -22.10
C ALA A 81 -8.10 -57.10 -22.56
N GLN A 82 -8.11 -55.78 -22.38
CA GLN A 82 -7.03 -55.05 -21.69
C GLN A 82 -7.57 -53.71 -21.17
N SER A 83 -7.68 -53.61 -19.85
CA SER A 83 -7.96 -52.37 -19.13
C SER A 83 -6.74 -51.46 -19.23
N HIS A 84 -6.82 -50.41 -20.04
CA HIS A 84 -5.94 -49.26 -19.91
C HIS A 84 -6.53 -48.35 -18.84
N ASP A 85 -5.91 -48.35 -17.66
CA ASP A 85 -5.97 -47.22 -16.74
C ASP A 85 -5.48 -46.00 -17.51
N ALA A 86 -6.41 -45.12 -17.87
CA ALA A 86 -6.07 -43.80 -18.33
C ALA A 86 -5.66 -43.01 -17.10
N ASP A 87 -4.36 -42.75 -16.99
CA ASP A 87 -3.82 -41.73 -16.10
C ASP A 87 -4.65 -40.46 -16.29
N HIS A 88 -5.44 -40.12 -15.28
CA HIS A 88 -6.06 -38.81 -15.16
C HIS A 88 -4.92 -37.81 -14.98
N VAL A 89 -4.41 -37.29 -16.11
CA VAL A 89 -3.67 -36.04 -16.13
C VAL A 89 -4.65 -35.00 -15.61
N THR A 90 -4.55 -34.70 -14.31
CA THR A 90 -5.18 -33.54 -13.73
C THR A 90 -4.60 -32.35 -14.48
N GLU A 91 -5.43 -31.65 -15.24
CA GLU A 91 -5.02 -30.36 -15.80
C GLU A 91 -4.46 -29.52 -14.66
N PRO A 92 -3.34 -28.80 -14.86
CA PRO A 92 -2.82 -27.93 -13.83
C PRO A 92 -3.93 -26.98 -13.44
N VAL A 93 -4.40 -27.08 -12.19
CA VAL A 93 -5.35 -26.13 -11.61
C VAL A 93 -4.72 -24.76 -11.85
N GLU A 94 -5.36 -23.92 -12.65
CA GLU A 94 -4.92 -22.53 -12.84
C GLU A 94 -4.80 -21.93 -11.45
N GLN A 95 -3.57 -21.68 -11.02
CA GLN A 95 -3.31 -21.19 -9.68
C GLN A 95 -3.79 -19.74 -9.64
N GLU A 96 -4.95 -19.51 -9.03
CA GLU A 96 -5.49 -18.16 -8.83
C GLU A 96 -4.45 -17.27 -8.15
N CYS A 97 -4.25 -16.06 -8.68
CA CYS A 97 -3.27 -15.11 -8.15
C CYS A 97 -3.59 -14.79 -6.68
N PRO A 98 -2.64 -14.95 -5.74
CA PRO A 98 -2.90 -14.75 -4.32
C PRO A 98 -3.17 -13.29 -3.96
N VAL A 99 -2.82 -12.34 -4.84
CA VAL A 99 -3.06 -10.90 -4.69
C VAL A 99 -4.19 -10.49 -5.61
N CYS A 100 -5.35 -10.15 -5.04
CA CYS A 100 -6.52 -9.68 -5.78
C CYS A 100 -7.45 -8.91 -4.85
N SER A 101 -7.39 -7.58 -4.86
CA SER A 101 -8.29 -6.74 -4.09
C SER A 101 -8.57 -5.43 -4.84
N HIS A 102 -9.85 -5.12 -5.06
CA HIS A 102 -10.29 -3.97 -5.87
C HIS A 102 -10.95 -2.86 -5.05
N ASN A 103 -11.35 -3.12 -3.82
CA ASN A 103 -12.09 -2.20 -2.96
C ASN A 103 -11.89 -2.58 -1.49
N GLU A 104 -12.48 -1.81 -0.59
CA GLU A 104 -12.25 -1.96 0.85
C GLU A 104 -13.28 -2.88 1.56
N TRP A 105 -14.21 -3.52 0.84
CA TRP A 105 -15.38 -4.18 1.46
C TRP A 105 -15.76 -5.56 0.92
N ASP A 106 -15.24 -5.99 -0.23
CA ASP A 106 -15.47 -7.35 -0.72
C ASP A 106 -14.99 -8.39 0.32
N PRO A 107 -15.56 -9.60 0.38
CA PRO A 107 -15.20 -10.61 1.39
C PRO A 107 -13.69 -10.86 1.49
N LEU A 108 -13.11 -10.53 2.65
CA LEU A 108 -11.68 -10.63 2.93
C LEU A 108 -11.23 -12.08 3.03
N GLU A 109 -10.17 -12.44 2.31
CA GLU A 109 -9.59 -13.79 2.29
C GLU A 109 -8.17 -13.83 2.83
N GLU A 110 -7.36 -12.81 2.52
CA GLU A 110 -5.97 -12.73 2.99
C GLU A 110 -5.58 -11.29 3.34
N VAL A 111 -4.87 -11.13 4.46
CA VAL A 111 -4.47 -9.84 5.01
C VAL A 111 -3.08 -9.90 5.61
N ILE A 112 -2.28 -8.86 5.42
CA ILE A 112 -1.04 -8.63 6.17
C ILE A 112 -1.41 -7.79 7.41
N VAL A 113 -0.97 -8.20 8.60
CA VAL A 113 -1.14 -7.46 9.85
C VAL A 113 0.23 -7.01 10.36
N GLY A 114 0.34 -5.73 10.75
CA GLY A 114 1.57 -5.12 11.23
C GLY A 114 2.17 -5.74 12.50
N ARG A 115 3.29 -5.15 12.94
CA ARG A 115 4.04 -5.50 14.15
C ARG A 115 4.33 -4.27 14.98
N ALA A 116 4.25 -4.40 16.30
CA ALA A 116 4.61 -3.36 17.26
C ALA A 116 6.02 -3.57 17.85
N GLU A 117 6.58 -4.76 17.66
CA GLU A 117 7.88 -5.16 18.16
C GLU A 117 8.97 -4.20 17.68
N ASN A 118 9.81 -3.79 18.63
CA ASN A 118 10.96 -2.89 18.41
C ASN A 118 10.59 -1.53 17.81
N ALA A 119 9.34 -1.05 17.89
CA ALA A 119 9.01 0.27 17.36
C ALA A 119 9.86 1.38 18.01
N HIS A 120 10.37 2.30 17.19
CA HIS A 120 11.20 3.42 17.60
C HIS A 120 10.51 4.76 17.36
N VAL A 121 10.78 5.71 18.26
CA VAL A 121 10.35 7.10 18.12
C VAL A 121 11.20 7.74 17.02
N PRO A 122 10.62 8.28 15.96
CA PRO A 122 11.38 8.94 14.90
C PRO A 122 12.10 10.18 15.46
N PRO A 123 13.29 10.54 14.92
CA PRO A 123 13.92 11.82 15.19
C PRO A 123 12.96 12.99 14.95
N PHE A 124 13.09 14.07 15.72
CA PHE A 124 12.17 15.20 15.64
C PHE A 124 12.58 16.21 14.54
N THR A 125 12.31 15.83 13.31
CA THR A 125 12.55 16.56 12.06
C THR A 125 11.31 17.35 11.62
N VAL A 126 11.44 18.16 10.55
CA VAL A 126 10.41 19.12 10.13
C VAL A 126 9.10 18.45 9.70
N GLU A 127 9.19 17.32 9.03
CA GLU A 127 8.05 16.53 8.58
C GLU A 127 7.42 15.71 9.71
N VAL A 128 8.19 15.15 10.66
CA VAL A 128 7.63 14.58 11.91
C VAL A 128 6.86 15.65 12.70
N LYS A 129 7.42 16.85 12.81
CA LYS A 129 6.77 17.99 13.48
C LYS A 129 5.47 18.39 12.79
N ALA A 130 5.45 18.50 11.46
CA ALA A 130 4.24 18.85 10.69
C ALA A 130 3.12 17.79 10.82
N ASN A 131 3.50 16.54 11.09
CA ASN A 131 2.61 15.39 11.13
C ASN A 131 2.14 14.99 12.54
N THR A 132 2.60 15.66 13.59
CA THR A 132 2.28 15.33 15.00
C THR A 132 1.65 16.51 15.72
N TYR A 133 0.93 16.23 16.81
CA TYR A 133 0.31 17.28 17.65
C TYR A 133 1.36 17.92 18.56
N GLU A 134 1.23 19.23 18.79
CA GLU A 134 2.16 20.04 19.58
C GLU A 134 2.34 19.52 21.01
N LYS A 135 1.32 18.88 21.57
CA LYS A 135 1.38 18.24 22.90
C LYS A 135 2.44 17.14 23.00
N HIS A 136 2.81 16.53 21.87
CA HIS A 136 3.78 15.42 21.81
C HIS A 136 5.15 15.83 21.28
N TRP A 137 5.33 17.05 20.76
CA TRP A 137 6.65 17.50 20.30
C TRP A 137 7.75 17.33 21.36
N PRO A 138 7.53 17.63 22.67
CA PRO A 138 8.53 17.37 23.69
C PRO A 138 8.89 15.88 23.85
N PHE A 139 7.95 14.97 23.58
CA PHE A 139 8.21 13.53 23.59
C PHE A 139 9.17 13.15 22.46
N TYR A 140 8.90 13.58 21.23
CA TYR A 140 9.79 13.32 20.08
C TYR A 140 11.17 13.96 20.25
N MET A 141 11.24 15.21 20.72
CA MET A 141 12.52 15.88 20.99
C MET A 141 13.39 15.14 22.02
N LYS A 142 12.76 14.49 23.00
CA LYS A 142 13.47 13.79 24.08
C LYS A 142 13.81 12.33 23.72
N HIS A 143 12.93 11.67 22.97
CA HIS A 143 12.98 10.23 22.74
C HIS A 143 13.30 9.83 21.30
N GLY A 144 13.47 10.78 20.37
CA GLY A 144 13.86 10.50 18.99
C GLY A 144 15.08 9.58 18.90
N GLY A 145 14.98 8.52 18.09
CA GLY A 145 15.98 7.45 17.97
C GLY A 145 15.92 6.38 19.06
N GLN A 146 15.07 6.51 20.09
CA GLN A 146 14.89 5.50 21.15
C GLN A 146 13.64 4.66 20.89
N SER A 147 13.54 3.50 21.53
CA SER A 147 12.31 2.70 21.48
C SER A 147 11.14 3.41 22.18
N PHE A 148 9.92 3.18 21.70
CA PHE A 148 8.71 3.54 22.44
C PHE A 148 8.67 2.83 23.82
N PRO A 149 7.90 3.33 24.80
CA PRO A 149 7.84 2.74 26.14
C PRO A 149 7.55 1.23 26.09
N GLU A 150 8.46 0.42 26.63
CA GLU A 150 8.43 -1.05 26.49
C GLU A 150 7.14 -1.67 27.04
N ASP A 151 6.67 -1.19 28.20
CA ASP A 151 5.41 -1.64 28.79
C ASP A 151 4.19 -1.33 27.92
N HIS A 152 4.27 -0.27 27.12
CA HIS A 152 3.22 0.10 26.17
C HIS A 152 3.28 -0.81 24.94
N LEU A 153 4.48 -1.07 24.41
CA LEU A 153 4.68 -1.98 23.27
C LEU A 153 4.25 -3.41 23.61
N LYS A 154 4.53 -3.92 24.81
CA LYS A 154 4.07 -5.25 25.25
C LYS A 154 2.56 -5.41 25.16
N LYS A 155 1.81 -4.36 25.52
CA LYS A 155 0.34 -4.36 25.42
C LYS A 155 -0.13 -4.27 23.98
N ALA A 156 0.50 -3.40 23.17
CA ALA A 156 0.19 -3.30 21.74
C ALA A 156 0.44 -4.64 21.01
N VAL A 157 1.55 -5.33 21.30
CA VAL A 157 1.82 -6.67 20.76
C VAL A 157 0.70 -7.64 21.13
N ALA A 158 0.32 -7.71 22.41
CA ALA A 158 -0.74 -8.61 22.86
C ALA A 158 -2.10 -8.32 22.18
N GLU A 159 -2.45 -7.04 22.01
CA GLU A 159 -3.67 -6.61 21.31
C GLU A 159 -3.66 -7.01 19.83
N ILE A 160 -2.53 -6.81 19.13
CA ILE A 160 -2.40 -7.16 17.71
C ILE A 160 -2.36 -8.68 17.49
N GLU A 161 -1.77 -9.46 18.41
CA GLU A 161 -1.86 -10.92 18.34
C GLU A 161 -3.30 -11.41 18.52
N GLU A 162 -4.08 -10.79 19.41
CA GLU A 162 -5.49 -11.13 19.57
C GLU A 162 -6.32 -10.72 18.34
N MET A 163 -6.05 -9.56 17.76
CA MET A 163 -6.62 -9.17 16.47
C MET A 163 -6.34 -10.23 15.38
N CYS A 164 -5.11 -10.76 15.32
CA CYS A 164 -4.75 -11.83 14.39
C CYS A 164 -5.55 -13.12 14.66
N ASN A 165 -5.74 -13.50 15.92
CA ASN A 165 -6.53 -14.69 16.29
C ASN A 165 -7.99 -14.54 15.84
N ILE A 166 -8.58 -13.36 16.04
CA ILE A 166 -9.95 -13.07 15.64
C ILE A 166 -10.08 -13.08 14.12
N LEU A 167 -9.14 -12.50 13.37
CA LEU A 167 -9.13 -12.57 11.90
C LEU A 167 -9.08 -14.02 11.39
N ARG A 168 -8.22 -14.86 11.99
CA ARG A 168 -8.17 -16.30 11.64
C ARG A 168 -9.49 -17.01 11.97
N HIS A 169 -10.12 -16.67 13.10
CA HIS A 169 -11.44 -17.22 13.47
C HIS A 169 -12.55 -16.80 12.49
N GLU A 170 -12.46 -15.59 11.94
CA GLU A 170 -13.37 -15.08 10.90
C GLU A 170 -13.07 -15.67 9.50
N GLY A 171 -12.08 -16.58 9.38
CA GLY A 171 -11.75 -17.30 8.16
C GLY A 171 -10.71 -16.61 7.26
N VAL A 172 -10.02 -15.58 7.76
CA VAL A 172 -9.03 -14.82 7.00
C VAL A 172 -7.63 -15.42 7.16
N ASN A 173 -6.90 -15.58 6.06
CA ASN A 173 -5.47 -15.91 6.09
C ASN A 173 -4.66 -14.69 6.57
N VAL A 174 -3.96 -14.83 7.70
CA VAL A 174 -3.21 -13.73 8.31
C VAL A 174 -1.71 -13.92 8.08
N ARG A 175 -1.10 -12.97 7.36
CA ARG A 175 0.33 -12.86 7.14
C ARG A 175 0.93 -11.78 8.02
N ARG A 176 2.19 -11.94 8.43
CA ARG A 176 2.89 -10.99 9.31
C ARG A 176 4.24 -10.64 8.68
N PRO A 177 4.70 -9.38 8.76
CA PRO A 177 6.07 -9.03 8.39
C PRO A 177 7.07 -9.77 9.29
N GLU A 178 8.31 -9.90 8.83
CA GLU A 178 9.39 -10.40 9.70
C GLU A 178 9.69 -9.38 10.82
N PRO A 179 10.01 -9.83 12.04
CA PRO A 179 10.51 -8.92 13.08
C PRO A 179 11.78 -8.23 12.60
N MET A 180 11.82 -6.90 12.71
CA MET A 180 12.98 -6.09 12.34
C MET A 180 13.60 -5.46 13.58
N ASP A 181 14.92 -5.27 13.51
CA ASP A 181 15.61 -4.35 14.41
C ASP A 181 15.57 -2.95 13.81
N TRP A 182 14.61 -2.14 14.28
CA TRP A 182 14.42 -0.77 13.83
C TRP A 182 15.48 0.21 14.37
N SER A 183 16.42 -0.25 15.19
CA SER A 183 17.58 0.54 15.62
C SER A 183 18.70 0.58 14.58
N MET A 184 18.64 -0.28 13.56
CA MET A 184 19.63 -0.32 12.49
C MET A 184 19.47 0.86 11.51
N GLU A 185 20.47 1.73 11.47
CA GLU A 185 20.57 2.82 10.50
C GLU A 185 21.04 2.29 9.14
N TYR A 186 20.23 2.44 8.07
CA TYR A 186 20.72 2.33 6.70
C TYR A 186 21.07 3.72 6.21
N LYS A 187 22.22 3.88 5.56
CA LYS A 187 22.67 5.16 5.01
C LYS A 187 22.66 5.15 3.50
N THR A 188 21.86 6.03 2.90
CA THR A 188 22.02 6.46 1.50
C THR A 188 22.96 7.68 1.47
N PRO A 189 23.41 8.16 0.28
CA PRO A 189 24.16 9.41 0.20
C PRO A 189 23.42 10.62 0.80
N ASP A 190 22.09 10.58 0.83
CA ASP A 190 21.23 11.75 1.08
C ASP A 190 20.36 11.62 2.35
N PHE A 191 20.08 10.41 2.86
CA PHE A 191 19.30 10.16 4.09
C PHE A 191 19.54 8.79 4.75
N GLU A 192 19.03 8.62 5.98
CA GLU A 192 19.06 7.36 6.73
C GLU A 192 17.64 6.77 6.99
N SER A 193 17.43 5.44 6.87
CA SER A 193 16.10 4.79 7.08
C SER A 193 16.19 3.28 7.33
N PRO A 194 15.26 2.58 8.01
CA PRO A 194 15.40 1.13 8.23
C PRO A 194 15.05 0.23 7.06
N VAL A 195 15.51 -1.01 7.20
CA VAL A 195 15.38 -2.11 6.25
C VAL A 195 13.94 -2.64 6.18
N GLN A 196 13.52 -3.12 4.99
CA GLN A 196 12.14 -3.53 4.73
C GLN A 196 11.77 -4.90 5.31
N SER A 197 10.68 -4.92 6.08
CA SER A 197 10.13 -6.11 6.74
C SER A 197 9.20 -6.97 5.84
N LEU A 198 8.80 -6.46 4.67
CA LEU A 198 7.79 -7.09 3.80
C LEU A 198 8.38 -7.90 2.62
N GLN A 199 9.68 -7.83 2.38
CA GLN A 199 10.29 -8.39 1.17
C GLN A 199 10.03 -9.90 1.00
N THR A 200 10.04 -10.67 2.09
CA THR A 200 9.79 -12.13 2.03
C THR A 200 8.41 -12.45 1.50
N LEU A 201 7.38 -11.77 2.03
CA LEU A 201 5.98 -11.95 1.61
C LEU A 201 5.79 -11.50 0.15
N ILE A 202 6.34 -10.35 -0.23
CA ILE A 202 6.21 -9.83 -1.59
C ILE A 202 6.89 -10.77 -2.61
N LYS A 203 8.09 -11.29 -2.30
CA LYS A 203 8.78 -12.28 -3.14
C LYS A 203 7.94 -13.57 -3.29
N GLU A 204 7.26 -14.00 -2.24
CA GLU A 204 6.34 -15.14 -2.30
C GLU A 204 5.15 -14.86 -3.21
N TYR A 205 4.48 -13.72 -3.06
CA TYR A 205 3.36 -13.36 -3.93
C TYR A 205 3.76 -13.25 -5.39
N PHE A 206 4.92 -12.65 -5.67
CA PHE A 206 5.44 -12.53 -7.03
C PHE A 206 5.71 -13.90 -7.68
N ARG A 207 6.28 -14.84 -6.92
CA ARG A 207 6.49 -16.24 -7.40
C ARG A 207 5.18 -16.95 -7.70
N ASN A 208 4.09 -16.56 -7.06
CA ASN A 208 2.75 -17.12 -7.25
C ASN A 208 1.88 -16.26 -8.20
N GLY A 209 2.51 -15.46 -9.08
CA GLY A 209 1.82 -14.78 -10.18
C GLY A 209 1.36 -13.34 -9.92
N ALA A 210 1.61 -12.78 -8.73
CA ALA A 210 1.27 -11.39 -8.45
C ALA A 210 2.16 -10.41 -9.21
N LYS A 211 1.57 -9.33 -9.72
CA LYS A 211 2.34 -8.18 -10.20
C LYS A 211 2.94 -7.45 -9.00
N TRP A 212 4.23 -7.13 -9.07
CA TRP A 212 4.93 -6.33 -8.07
C TRP A 212 5.45 -5.05 -8.73
N THR A 213 5.14 -3.90 -8.14
CA THR A 213 5.66 -2.60 -8.58
C THR A 213 6.16 -1.83 -7.37
N THR A 214 7.25 -1.08 -7.56
CA THR A 214 7.74 -0.08 -6.62
C THR A 214 7.69 1.29 -7.29
N ALA A 215 7.20 2.29 -6.57
CA ALA A 215 7.27 3.67 -7.02
C ALA A 215 8.74 4.15 -7.04
N PRO A 216 9.07 5.20 -7.83
CA PRO A 216 10.37 5.86 -7.75
C PRO A 216 10.67 6.22 -6.30
N LYS A 217 11.81 5.75 -5.80
CA LYS A 217 12.26 6.08 -4.45
C LYS A 217 12.72 7.54 -4.42
N PRO A 218 12.14 8.38 -3.56
CA PRO A 218 12.64 9.74 -3.39
C PRO A 218 14.06 9.70 -2.82
N THR A 219 14.89 10.69 -3.17
CA THR A 219 16.16 10.93 -2.49
C THR A 219 15.94 11.42 -1.07
N MET A 220 14.78 12.00 -0.77
CA MET A 220 14.46 12.63 0.52
C MET A 220 15.49 13.70 0.93
N ALA A 221 16.11 14.35 -0.06
CA ALA A 221 17.02 15.46 0.18
C ALA A 221 16.28 16.68 0.77
N ASP A 222 17.04 17.65 1.27
CA ASP A 222 16.51 18.86 1.90
C ASP A 222 15.49 19.59 1.02
N GLU A 223 15.64 19.54 -0.31
CA GLU A 223 14.75 20.16 -1.30
C GLU A 223 13.33 19.57 -1.31
N LEU A 224 13.15 18.33 -0.83
CA LEU A 224 11.83 17.73 -0.68
C LEU A 224 11.03 18.40 0.43
N TYR A 225 11.69 19.06 1.39
CA TYR A 225 11.05 19.61 2.58
C TYR A 225 11.19 21.14 2.67
N ASP A 226 10.11 21.81 3.02
CA ASP A 226 10.16 23.21 3.47
C ASP A 226 10.74 23.24 4.90
N GLN A 227 12.06 23.43 4.98
CA GLN A 227 12.79 23.47 6.26
C GLN A 227 12.31 24.60 7.18
N ASP A 228 11.72 25.65 6.61
CA ASP A 228 11.18 26.80 7.34
C ASP A 228 9.66 26.73 7.49
N TYR A 229 9.05 25.55 7.32
CA TYR A 229 7.59 25.36 7.37
C TYR A 229 7.00 25.99 8.66
N PRO A 230 6.16 27.04 8.55
CA PRO A 230 5.87 27.94 9.66
C PRO A 230 4.80 27.41 10.63
N ILE A 231 4.94 26.15 11.06
CA ILE A 231 4.05 25.50 12.02
C ILE A 231 4.50 25.75 13.47
N ARG A 232 3.61 26.34 14.28
CA ARG A 232 3.76 26.45 15.75
C ARG A 232 2.64 25.72 16.49
N THR A 233 1.49 25.56 15.86
CA THR A 233 0.33 24.83 16.37
C THR A 233 -0.34 24.03 15.25
N VAL A 234 -1.22 23.10 15.61
CA VAL A 234 -2.04 22.39 14.61
C VAL A 234 -2.97 23.35 13.86
N GLU A 235 -3.41 24.44 14.48
CA GLU A 235 -4.22 25.47 13.81
C GLU A 235 -3.46 26.17 12.68
N ASP A 236 -2.18 26.47 12.87
CA ASP A 236 -1.33 27.04 11.82
C ASP A 236 -1.23 26.09 10.62
N ARG A 237 -1.05 24.78 10.88
CA ARG A 237 -1.00 23.76 9.82
C ARG A 237 -2.29 23.72 9.02
N HIS A 238 -3.46 23.82 9.67
CA HIS A 238 -4.74 23.82 8.95
C HIS A 238 -4.89 25.07 8.04
N LYS A 239 -4.44 26.24 8.52
CA LYS A 239 -4.39 27.46 7.69
C LYS A 239 -3.46 27.30 6.49
N LEU A 240 -2.26 26.76 6.72
CA LEU A 240 -1.28 26.50 5.66
C LEU A 240 -1.82 25.50 4.63
N ALA A 241 -2.44 24.40 5.07
CA ALA A 241 -3.04 23.41 4.18
C ALA A 241 -4.18 24.00 3.33
N ALA A 242 -4.99 24.89 3.90
CA ALA A 242 -6.03 25.62 3.17
C ALA A 242 -5.46 26.59 2.11
N GLU A 243 -4.24 27.10 2.32
CA GLU A 243 -3.49 27.89 1.35
C GLU A 243 -2.72 27.02 0.33
N GLY A 244 -2.81 25.69 0.43
CA GLY A 244 -2.04 24.76 -0.42
C GLY A 244 -0.57 24.63 -0.03
N LYS A 245 -0.19 25.02 1.19
CA LYS A 245 1.18 24.95 1.72
C LYS A 245 1.34 23.78 2.68
N PHE A 246 2.36 22.98 2.42
CA PHE A 246 2.66 21.77 3.17
C PHE A 246 4.17 21.64 3.33
N VAL A 247 4.60 20.79 4.24
CA VAL A 247 6.01 20.55 4.52
C VAL A 247 6.72 19.91 3.32
N THR A 248 6.03 19.09 2.53
CA THR A 248 6.60 18.51 1.30
C THR A 248 6.41 19.44 0.10
N THR A 249 7.51 19.64 -0.62
CA THR A 249 7.54 20.36 -1.91
C THR A 249 7.15 19.43 -3.06
N GLU A 250 7.22 19.95 -4.30
CA GLU A 250 7.07 19.18 -5.53
C GLU A 250 8.45 18.93 -6.19
N HIS A 251 9.50 18.71 -5.39
CA HIS A 251 10.84 18.44 -5.91
C HIS A 251 10.90 17.08 -6.64
N GLU A 252 10.31 16.05 -6.03
CA GLU A 252 10.25 14.69 -6.55
C GLU A 252 8.97 13.96 -6.06
N PRO A 253 8.54 12.85 -6.69
CA PRO A 253 7.35 12.12 -6.25
C PRO A 253 7.51 11.55 -4.84
N CYS A 254 6.61 11.88 -3.93
CA CYS A 254 6.50 11.22 -2.62
C CYS A 254 5.02 11.01 -2.26
N PHE A 255 4.72 9.87 -1.63
CA PHE A 255 3.39 9.56 -1.14
C PHE A 255 3.40 8.39 -0.15
N ASP A 256 2.42 8.40 0.76
CA ASP A 256 2.04 7.25 1.56
C ASP A 256 0.81 6.58 0.92
N ALA A 257 0.81 5.25 0.84
CA ALA A 257 -0.31 4.50 0.27
C ALA A 257 -1.65 4.75 0.99
N ALA A 258 -1.61 5.05 2.29
CA ALA A 258 -2.79 5.30 3.12
C ALA A 258 -3.46 6.67 2.86
N ASP A 259 -2.90 7.53 2.00
CA ASP A 259 -3.65 8.67 1.45
C ASP A 259 -4.60 8.30 0.32
N PHE A 260 -4.51 7.06 -0.19
CA PHE A 260 -5.38 6.51 -1.23
C PHE A 260 -6.41 5.56 -0.60
N ILE A 261 -7.64 5.58 -1.12
CA ILE A 261 -8.69 4.63 -0.76
C ILE A 261 -9.45 4.17 -2.00
N ARG A 262 -9.75 2.88 -2.09
CA ARG A 262 -10.20 2.24 -3.34
C ARG A 262 -11.72 2.01 -3.35
N ALA A 263 -12.31 2.22 -4.52
CA ALA A 263 -13.69 1.88 -4.83
C ALA A 263 -13.79 1.27 -6.23
N GLY A 264 -13.12 0.12 -6.43
CA GLY A 264 -13.07 -0.54 -7.72
C GLY A 264 -12.23 0.25 -8.73
N ARG A 265 -12.84 0.69 -9.82
CA ARG A 265 -12.18 1.49 -10.86
C ARG A 265 -11.81 2.91 -10.41
N ASP A 266 -12.42 3.40 -9.34
CA ASP A 266 -12.23 4.75 -8.85
C ASP A 266 -11.41 4.71 -7.54
N ILE A 267 -10.31 5.44 -7.51
CA ILE A 267 -9.41 5.57 -6.35
C ILE A 267 -9.44 7.03 -5.93
N PHE A 268 -9.67 7.29 -4.66
CA PHE A 268 -9.70 8.65 -4.11
C PHE A 268 -8.43 8.91 -3.33
N VAL A 269 -7.86 10.09 -3.49
CA VAL A 269 -6.62 10.51 -2.82
C VAL A 269 -6.71 11.93 -2.33
N GLN A 270 -6.02 12.25 -1.23
CA GLN A 270 -5.78 13.63 -0.82
C GLN A 270 -4.31 14.03 -1.01
N ARG A 271 -4.10 15.30 -1.35
CA ARG A 271 -2.79 15.94 -1.15
C ARG A 271 -2.63 16.17 0.35
N SER A 272 -1.63 15.54 0.96
CA SER A 272 -1.36 15.58 2.41
C SER A 272 0.05 16.10 2.68
N GLN A 273 0.51 16.14 3.94
CA GLN A 273 1.90 16.48 4.27
C GLN A 273 2.91 15.48 3.70
N VAL A 274 2.52 14.24 3.40
CA VAL A 274 3.41 13.17 2.91
C VAL A 274 3.14 12.74 1.47
N THR A 275 2.02 13.18 0.90
CA THR A 275 1.59 12.86 -0.47
C THR A 275 1.46 14.14 -1.30
N ASN A 276 2.40 14.33 -2.24
CA ASN A 276 2.46 15.50 -3.11
C ASN A 276 1.81 15.25 -4.48
N TYR A 277 1.63 16.30 -5.29
CA TYR A 277 0.96 16.16 -6.58
C TYR A 277 1.76 15.32 -7.57
N MET A 278 3.10 15.37 -7.53
CA MET A 278 3.95 14.49 -8.33
C MET A 278 3.74 13.01 -8.01
N GLY A 279 3.59 12.65 -6.74
CA GLY A 279 3.26 11.29 -6.28
C GLY A 279 1.89 10.82 -6.76
N ILE A 280 0.87 11.68 -6.61
CA ILE A 280 -0.48 11.41 -7.12
C ILE A 280 -0.47 11.21 -8.65
N GLU A 281 0.26 12.06 -9.36
CA GLU A 281 0.36 12.00 -10.82
C GLU A 281 1.12 10.76 -11.30
N TRP A 282 2.10 10.27 -10.52
CA TRP A 282 2.74 8.98 -10.78
C TRP A 282 1.72 7.84 -10.70
N MET A 283 0.94 7.78 -9.61
CA MET A 283 -0.11 6.78 -9.43
C MET A 283 -1.14 6.82 -10.55
N ARG A 284 -1.63 8.03 -10.90
CA ARG A 284 -2.60 8.23 -11.98
C ARG A 284 -2.09 7.71 -13.33
N ARG A 285 -0.84 7.99 -13.69
CA ARG A 285 -0.23 7.49 -14.94
C ARG A 285 0.03 6.00 -14.91
N HIS A 286 0.44 5.46 -13.76
CA HIS A 286 0.79 4.06 -13.60
C HIS A 286 -0.43 3.13 -13.73
N LEU A 287 -1.60 3.56 -13.23
CA LEU A 287 -2.81 2.73 -13.20
C LEU A 287 -3.77 2.97 -14.38
N ALA A 288 -3.51 3.98 -15.22
CA ALA A 288 -4.32 4.25 -16.39
C ALA A 288 -4.15 3.16 -17.49
N PRO A 289 -5.18 2.88 -18.30
CA PRO A 289 -6.51 3.51 -18.29
C PRO A 289 -7.54 2.80 -17.39
N ASP A 290 -7.18 1.70 -16.74
CA ASP A 290 -8.13 0.82 -16.06
C ASP A 290 -8.73 1.44 -14.79
N TYR A 291 -7.93 2.25 -14.09
CA TYR A 291 -8.31 2.97 -12.88
C TYR A 291 -8.28 4.49 -13.08
N LYS A 292 -9.13 5.18 -12.35
CA LYS A 292 -9.21 6.64 -12.27
C LYS A 292 -8.82 7.09 -10.87
N VAL A 293 -7.82 7.97 -10.78
CA VAL A 293 -7.39 8.57 -9.51
C VAL A 293 -8.03 9.96 -9.40
N HIS A 294 -8.83 10.17 -8.36
CA HIS A 294 -9.57 11.39 -8.08
C HIS A 294 -8.98 12.09 -6.85
N ILE A 295 -8.54 13.33 -7.03
CA ILE A 295 -8.09 14.15 -5.90
C ILE A 295 -9.31 14.74 -5.18
N ILE A 296 -9.45 14.45 -3.90
CA ILE A 296 -10.42 15.07 -2.99
C ILE A 296 -9.69 15.78 -1.86
N SER A 297 -10.39 16.70 -1.20
CA SER A 297 -9.82 17.58 -0.17
C SER A 297 -10.83 17.80 0.95
N PHE A 298 -10.32 18.13 2.13
CA PHE A 298 -11.12 18.27 3.33
C PHE A 298 -10.80 19.59 4.04
N LYS A 299 -11.77 20.10 4.77
CA LYS A 299 -11.50 21.13 5.78
C LYS A 299 -10.69 20.50 6.91
N ASP A 300 -9.71 21.23 7.44
CA ASP A 300 -8.88 20.80 8.58
C ASP A 300 -8.36 19.35 8.43
N PRO A 301 -7.68 19.03 7.30
CA PRO A 301 -7.36 17.65 6.97
C PRO A 301 -6.43 17.01 8.00
N ASN A 302 -6.53 15.68 8.14
CA ASN A 302 -5.48 14.93 8.82
C ASN A 302 -4.15 15.22 8.10
N PRO A 303 -3.05 15.51 8.82
CA PRO A 303 -1.76 15.80 8.18
C PRO A 303 -1.32 14.71 7.21
N MET A 304 -1.65 13.44 7.48
CA MET A 304 -1.43 12.32 6.59
C MET A 304 -2.59 11.32 6.70
N HIS A 305 -2.77 10.51 5.66
CA HIS A 305 -3.69 9.38 5.57
C HIS A 305 -5.18 9.77 5.56
N ILE A 306 -5.93 9.14 4.66
CA ILE A 306 -7.33 9.49 4.35
C ILE A 306 -8.33 8.63 5.12
N ASP A 307 -7.92 7.45 5.57
CA ASP A 307 -8.74 6.37 6.15
C ASP A 307 -9.31 6.65 7.55
N ALA A 308 -8.87 7.70 8.24
CA ALA A 308 -9.51 8.25 9.45
C ALA A 308 -10.28 9.57 9.18
N THR A 309 -10.51 9.89 7.91
CA THR A 309 -11.20 11.10 7.43
C THR A 309 -12.36 10.73 6.51
N PHE A 310 -12.12 9.84 5.55
CA PHE A 310 -13.07 9.39 4.54
C PHE A 310 -12.85 7.89 4.27
N ASN A 311 -13.54 7.04 5.03
CA ASN A 311 -13.37 5.59 4.99
C ASN A 311 -14.54 4.94 4.23
N ILE A 312 -14.27 4.38 3.05
CA ILE A 312 -15.28 3.76 2.20
C ILE A 312 -15.50 2.33 2.68
N ILE A 313 -16.74 2.01 3.07
CA ILE A 313 -17.05 0.77 3.81
C ILE A 313 -18.03 -0.15 3.06
N GLY A 314 -18.43 0.22 1.85
CA GLY A 314 -19.34 -0.58 1.04
C GLY A 314 -19.66 0.08 -0.31
N PRO A 315 -20.37 -0.63 -1.20
CA PRO A 315 -20.80 -0.09 -2.48
C PRO A 315 -21.67 1.15 -2.29
N GLY A 316 -21.13 2.33 -2.60
CA GLY A 316 -21.83 3.59 -2.40
C GLY A 316 -22.04 3.97 -0.93
N LEU A 317 -21.22 3.48 0.01
CA LEU A 317 -21.32 3.78 1.44
C LEU A 317 -19.97 4.23 2.01
N VAL A 318 -19.96 5.42 2.62
CA VAL A 318 -18.73 6.01 3.16
C VAL A 318 -18.94 6.65 4.52
N LEU A 319 -17.97 6.47 5.41
CA LEU A 319 -17.85 7.22 6.66
C LEU A 319 -17.08 8.51 6.41
N SER A 320 -17.73 9.65 6.60
CA SER A 320 -17.12 10.98 6.49
C SER A 320 -16.99 11.62 7.86
N ASN A 321 -15.75 11.88 8.26
CA ASN A 321 -15.42 12.50 9.53
C ASN A 321 -16.13 13.86 9.67
N PRO A 322 -16.93 14.08 10.73
CA PRO A 322 -17.70 15.32 10.89
C PRO A 322 -16.83 16.55 11.13
N ASP A 323 -15.62 16.38 11.66
CA ASP A 323 -14.66 17.48 11.89
C ASP A 323 -13.91 17.85 10.61
N ARG A 324 -13.90 16.96 9.61
CA ARG A 324 -13.13 17.09 8.36
C ARG A 324 -14.03 16.95 7.13
N PRO A 325 -15.00 17.85 6.92
CA PRO A 325 -15.92 17.74 5.81
C PRO A 325 -15.19 17.79 4.46
N CYS A 326 -15.57 16.89 3.55
CA CYS A 326 -15.05 16.83 2.18
C CYS A 326 -15.59 18.00 1.34
N HIS A 327 -14.70 18.74 0.68
CA HIS A 327 -15.09 19.84 -0.21
C HIS A 327 -15.83 19.35 -1.46
N GLN A 328 -15.56 18.12 -1.90
CA GLN A 328 -16.16 17.50 -3.07
C GLN A 328 -17.35 16.58 -2.70
N VAL A 329 -17.91 16.64 -1.48
CA VAL A 329 -18.95 15.70 -1.02
C VAL A 329 -20.15 15.56 -1.97
N ASP A 330 -20.52 16.64 -2.68
CA ASP A 330 -21.62 16.64 -3.64
C ASP A 330 -21.43 15.65 -4.80
N MET A 331 -20.18 15.32 -5.18
CA MET A 331 -19.93 14.33 -6.23
C MET A 331 -20.38 12.93 -5.81
N PHE A 332 -20.23 12.60 -4.53
CA PHE A 332 -20.68 11.33 -3.94
C PHE A 332 -22.21 11.28 -3.85
N HIS A 333 -22.83 12.39 -3.41
CA HIS A 333 -24.29 12.49 -3.40
C HIS A 333 -24.90 12.35 -4.80
N LYS A 334 -24.29 12.97 -5.83
CA LYS A 334 -24.72 12.84 -7.23
C LYS A 334 -24.57 11.41 -7.75
N ALA A 335 -23.52 10.70 -7.32
CA ALA A 335 -23.31 9.28 -7.62
C ALA A 335 -24.24 8.34 -6.82
N GLY A 336 -25.13 8.88 -5.96
CA GLY A 336 -26.07 8.10 -5.15
C GLY A 336 -25.47 7.48 -3.88
N TRP A 337 -24.29 7.94 -3.45
CA TRP A 337 -23.64 7.40 -2.26
C TRP A 337 -24.30 7.90 -0.98
N THR A 338 -24.36 7.00 0.00
CA THR A 338 -24.73 7.29 1.38
C THR A 338 -23.48 7.74 2.15
N VAL A 339 -23.47 9.01 2.56
CA VAL A 339 -22.40 9.60 3.37
C VAL A 339 -22.83 9.61 4.83
N VAL A 340 -22.23 8.76 5.65
CA VAL A 340 -22.54 8.62 7.08
C VAL A 340 -21.51 9.38 7.90
N LYS A 341 -21.97 10.15 8.90
CA LYS A 341 -21.09 10.81 9.85
C LYS A 341 -20.99 9.96 11.12
N PRO A 342 -19.80 9.40 11.45
CA PRO A 342 -19.64 8.64 12.67
C PRO A 342 -19.81 9.52 13.93
N PRO A 343 -20.23 8.93 15.06
CA PRO A 343 -20.30 9.64 16.32
C PRO A 343 -18.90 9.99 16.83
N THR A 344 -18.83 10.95 17.76
CA THR A 344 -17.57 11.35 18.40
C THR A 344 -16.92 10.16 19.12
N PRO A 345 -15.58 10.00 19.00
CA PRO A 345 -14.84 8.94 19.69
C PRO A 345 -14.95 9.03 21.22
N LEU A 346 -14.88 7.88 21.88
CA LEU A 346 -14.96 7.70 23.33
C LEU A 346 -13.59 7.51 23.99
N ILE A 347 -12.51 7.40 23.21
CA ILE A 347 -11.15 7.33 23.74
C ILE A 347 -10.86 8.53 24.68
N PRO A 348 -10.33 8.29 25.89
CA PRO A 348 -9.99 9.36 26.83
C PRO A 348 -8.93 10.32 26.28
N ASP A 349 -9.06 11.60 26.57
CA ASP A 349 -8.11 12.63 26.10
C ASP A 349 -6.71 12.49 26.74
N ASP A 350 -6.60 11.80 27.89
CA ASP A 350 -5.36 11.48 28.59
C ASP A 350 -4.67 10.20 28.07
N HIS A 351 -5.33 9.42 27.20
CA HIS A 351 -4.70 8.28 26.54
C HIS A 351 -3.66 8.78 25.52
N PRO A 352 -2.41 8.26 25.53
CA PRO A 352 -1.38 8.71 24.60
C PRO A 352 -1.72 8.28 23.17
N LEU A 353 -1.74 9.24 22.25
CA LEU A 353 -1.80 9.02 20.80
C LEU A 353 -0.65 9.79 20.17
N TRP A 354 0.55 9.21 20.12
CA TRP A 354 1.76 9.90 19.66
C TRP A 354 1.61 10.39 18.22
N MET A 355 0.99 9.54 17.39
CA MET A 355 0.56 9.85 16.02
C MET A 355 -0.96 9.71 15.88
N SER A 356 -1.52 10.26 14.80
CA SER A 356 -2.95 10.26 14.50
C SER A 356 -3.80 11.01 15.55
N SER A 357 -5.10 10.78 15.55
CA SER A 357 -6.09 11.50 16.36
C SER A 357 -7.11 10.54 16.96
N LYS A 358 -7.96 11.02 17.87
CA LYS A 358 -9.06 10.22 18.44
C LYS A 358 -10.00 9.60 17.40
N TRP A 359 -10.03 10.13 16.18
CA TRP A 359 -10.80 9.60 15.05
C TRP A 359 -10.33 8.23 14.53
N LEU A 360 -9.34 7.58 15.16
CA LEU A 360 -9.07 6.15 14.93
C LEU A 360 -10.30 5.26 15.18
N SER A 361 -11.33 5.73 15.89
CA SER A 361 -12.60 5.02 16.02
C SER A 361 -13.28 4.68 14.68
N MET A 362 -13.11 5.53 13.65
CA MET A 362 -13.63 5.28 12.29
C MET A 362 -12.61 4.66 11.34
N ASN A 363 -11.39 4.38 11.79
CA ASN A 363 -10.35 3.67 11.03
C ASN A 363 -10.60 2.15 11.08
N VAL A 364 -11.79 1.75 10.64
CA VAL A 364 -12.30 0.38 10.69
C VAL A 364 -11.82 -0.44 9.49
N LEU A 365 -11.82 -1.76 9.64
CA LEU A 365 -11.56 -2.72 8.56
C LEU A 365 -12.85 -3.50 8.27
N MET A 366 -13.33 -3.46 7.03
CA MET A 366 -14.45 -4.32 6.62
C MET A 366 -13.93 -5.73 6.30
N LEU A 367 -14.57 -6.75 6.88
CA LEU A 367 -14.33 -8.15 6.54
C LEU A 367 -15.22 -8.59 5.37
N ASP A 368 -16.41 -8.00 5.27
CA ASP A 368 -17.28 -7.97 4.09
C ASP A 368 -18.27 -6.80 4.26
N GLU A 369 -19.20 -6.60 3.32
CA GLU A 369 -20.22 -5.54 3.39
C GLU A 369 -21.10 -5.57 4.66
N LYS A 370 -21.14 -6.68 5.40
CA LYS A 370 -22.00 -6.89 6.57
C LYS A 370 -21.21 -7.18 7.84
N ARG A 371 -19.88 -7.20 7.81
CA ARG A 371 -19.02 -7.42 8.97
C ARG A 371 -17.92 -6.38 9.01
N VAL A 372 -17.83 -5.65 10.12
CA VAL A 372 -16.81 -4.63 10.36
C VAL A 372 -16.01 -4.95 11.61
N MET A 373 -14.70 -4.93 11.51
CA MET A 373 -13.81 -4.96 12.67
C MET A 373 -13.70 -3.54 13.25
N VAL A 374 -14.05 -3.40 14.53
CA VAL A 374 -14.22 -2.10 15.20
C VAL A 374 -13.75 -2.17 16.66
N ASP A 375 -13.33 -1.03 17.20
CA ASP A 375 -12.72 -0.96 18.53
C ASP A 375 -13.76 -1.32 19.60
N ALA A 376 -13.41 -2.25 20.47
CA ALA A 376 -14.32 -2.80 21.48
C ALA A 376 -14.83 -1.75 22.48
N ASN A 377 -14.08 -0.66 22.69
CA ASN A 377 -14.45 0.42 23.60
C ASN A 377 -15.31 1.50 22.94
N GLU A 378 -15.33 1.59 21.61
CA GLU A 378 -16.07 2.60 20.85
C GLU A 378 -17.54 2.22 20.64
N VAL A 379 -18.29 2.12 21.75
CA VAL A 379 -19.68 1.59 21.75
C VAL A 379 -20.67 2.45 20.94
N THR A 380 -20.39 3.74 20.74
CA THR A 380 -21.26 4.63 19.97
C THR A 380 -21.19 4.33 18.47
N ILE A 381 -19.98 4.14 17.91
CA ILE A 381 -19.82 3.78 16.50
C ILE A 381 -20.27 2.33 16.24
N GLN A 382 -20.11 1.42 17.21
CA GLN A 382 -20.68 0.07 17.14
C GLN A 382 -22.21 0.12 16.94
N LYS A 383 -22.93 0.94 17.72
CA LYS A 383 -24.38 1.13 17.56
C LYS A 383 -24.76 1.73 16.20
N MET A 384 -23.92 2.60 15.65
CA MET A 384 -24.11 3.13 14.30
C MET A 384 -24.04 2.00 13.27
N PHE A 385 -23.02 1.13 13.33
CA PHE A 385 -22.93 -0.03 12.43
C PHE A 385 -24.12 -0.99 12.59
N GLU A 386 -24.54 -1.27 13.82
CA GLU A 386 -25.74 -2.06 14.09
C GLU A 386 -26.99 -1.46 13.40
N SER A 387 -27.17 -0.13 13.45
CA SER A 387 -28.27 0.57 12.78
C SER A 387 -28.21 0.52 11.25
N LEU A 388 -27.01 0.35 10.69
CA LEU A 388 -26.77 0.14 9.25
C LEU A 388 -26.92 -1.33 8.85
N GLY A 389 -27.22 -2.24 9.80
CA GLY A 389 -27.28 -3.67 9.55
C GLY A 389 -25.90 -4.30 9.31
N ILE A 390 -24.84 -3.71 9.87
CA ILE A 390 -23.46 -4.20 9.78
C ILE A 390 -23.06 -4.77 11.15
N LYS A 391 -22.68 -6.05 11.17
CA LYS A 391 -22.25 -6.77 12.37
C LYS A 391 -20.87 -6.29 12.80
N SER A 392 -20.76 -5.84 14.05
CA SER A 392 -19.48 -5.46 14.66
C SER A 392 -18.71 -6.69 15.17
N VAL A 393 -17.50 -6.91 14.65
CA VAL A 393 -16.46 -7.78 15.21
C VAL A 393 -15.58 -6.91 16.11
N LYS A 394 -15.77 -7.05 17.41
CA LYS A 394 -15.23 -6.12 18.42
C LYS A 394 -13.84 -6.58 18.85
N VAL A 395 -12.84 -5.73 18.70
CA VAL A 395 -11.45 -6.02 19.09
C VAL A 395 -10.89 -4.83 19.85
N ASN A 396 -10.16 -5.05 20.94
CA ASN A 396 -9.50 -3.96 21.66
C ASN A 396 -8.06 -3.80 21.14
N ILE A 397 -7.74 -2.63 20.59
CA ILE A 397 -6.40 -2.26 20.14
C ILE A 397 -5.95 -0.91 20.72
N ARG A 398 -6.41 -0.59 21.93
CA ARG A 398 -6.22 0.73 22.56
C ARG A 398 -4.75 1.15 22.66
N HIS A 399 -3.85 0.25 23.03
CA HIS A 399 -2.42 0.57 23.13
C HIS A 399 -1.79 0.64 21.74
N ALA A 400 -2.16 -0.25 20.82
CA ALA A 400 -1.73 -0.20 19.43
C ALA A 400 -2.16 1.10 18.69
N ASN A 401 -3.34 1.67 19.01
CA ASN A 401 -3.79 2.98 18.51
C ASN A 401 -2.79 4.10 18.80
N SER A 402 -2.01 3.98 19.88
CA SER A 402 -1.04 5.00 20.29
C SER A 402 0.10 5.17 19.30
N LEU A 403 0.38 4.11 18.52
CA LEU A 403 1.38 4.10 17.44
C LEU A 403 0.86 4.73 16.14
N GLY A 404 -0.41 5.18 16.11
CA GLY A 404 -0.95 6.02 15.02
C GLY A 404 -1.97 5.36 14.11
N GLY A 405 -2.38 4.12 14.35
CA GLY A 405 -3.25 3.38 13.44
C GLY A 405 -4.39 2.64 14.14
N GLY A 406 -5.55 2.58 13.49
CA GLY A 406 -6.64 1.65 13.81
C GLY A 406 -6.58 0.43 12.91
N PHE A 407 -7.68 -0.31 12.77
CA PHE A 407 -7.68 -1.60 12.05
C PHE A 407 -7.26 -1.48 10.59
N HIS A 408 -7.69 -0.42 9.89
CA HIS A 408 -7.30 -0.20 8.51
C HIS A 408 -5.79 0.06 8.38
N CYS A 409 -5.24 0.99 9.18
CA CYS A 409 -3.79 1.27 9.17
C CYS A 409 -2.93 0.06 9.58
N TRP A 410 -3.40 -0.77 10.51
CA TRP A 410 -2.70 -1.98 10.97
C TRP A 410 -2.72 -3.12 9.96
N THR A 411 -3.45 -2.97 8.84
CA THR A 411 -3.64 -4.03 7.87
C THR A 411 -3.36 -3.62 6.43
N THR A 412 -3.15 -4.62 5.58
CA THR A 412 -3.17 -4.48 4.13
C THR A 412 -3.89 -5.69 3.58
N ASP A 413 -5.06 -5.50 3.00
CA ASP A 413 -5.86 -6.56 2.40
C ASP A 413 -5.26 -7.00 1.07
N VAL A 414 -4.70 -8.21 1.08
CA VAL A 414 -4.01 -8.78 -0.08
C VAL A 414 -5.01 -9.41 -1.04
N ARG A 415 -6.05 -10.06 -0.49
CA ARG A 415 -7.08 -10.71 -1.27
C ARG A 415 -8.47 -10.49 -0.70
N ARG A 416 -9.37 -10.03 -1.56
CA ARG A 416 -10.81 -10.00 -1.35
C ARG A 416 -11.51 -10.69 -2.52
N ARG A 417 -12.56 -11.46 -2.23
CA ARG A 417 -13.32 -12.18 -3.25
C ARG A 417 -14.29 -11.23 -3.95
N GLY A 418 -13.91 -10.78 -5.13
CA GLY A 418 -14.75 -9.91 -5.94
C GLY A 418 -14.16 -9.67 -7.32
N THR A 419 -14.76 -8.75 -8.07
CA THR A 419 -14.32 -8.39 -9.42
C THR A 419 -14.19 -6.88 -9.54
N LEU A 420 -13.39 -6.41 -10.51
CA LEU A 420 -13.25 -4.98 -10.75
C LEU A 420 -14.56 -4.38 -11.27
N GLN A 421 -15.19 -3.53 -10.47
CA GLN A 421 -16.43 -2.83 -10.80
C GLN A 421 -16.25 -1.31 -10.69
N SER A 422 -17.20 -0.53 -11.19
CA SER A 422 -17.29 0.91 -10.91
C SER A 422 -18.52 1.15 -10.06
N TYR A 423 -18.35 1.97 -9.03
CA TYR A 423 -19.40 2.35 -8.09
C TYR A 423 -19.69 3.85 -8.15
N PHE A 424 -19.05 4.55 -9.07
CA PHE A 424 -19.07 6.00 -9.19
C PHE A 424 -19.54 6.36 -10.61
N HIS A 425 -20.84 6.61 -10.74
CA HIS A 425 -21.54 6.81 -12.01
C HIS A 425 -21.92 8.26 -12.28
#